data_AF-A0A3N5N0Z7-F1
#
_entry.id   AF-A0A3N5N0Z7-F1
#
_cell.length_a   1.000
_cell.length_b   1.000
_cell.length_c   1.000
_cell.angle_alpha   90.00
_cell.angle_beta   90.00
_cell.angle_gamma   90.00
#
_symmetry.space_group_name_H-M   'P 1'
#
loop_
_entity.id
_entity.type
_entity.pdbx_description
1 polymer ?
#
loop_
_entity_poly.entity_id
_entity_poly.type
_entity_poly.pdbx_seq_one_letter_code
_entity_poly.pdbx_strand_id
1 'polypeptide(L)'
;MGVPYVPVLGLVGTDLLKRRDDMVVAPDPFGSSTVSVVARAMRPDIALFHVDKADRRGNVSCGYAIEAVVLSEASRHVIVTAEEIVDRLTEDEAVGTYIPSILVDSVVHAPFGSHPAGMIGRYPVDKADMGRYVAASRDDDAFREYLRSHVFDVASHSEYVERFVPREWRDAARSAAA
;
A
#
# COMPACT_ATOMS: atom_id res chain seq x y z
N MET A 1 12.04 -8.76 -11.57
CA MET A 1 12.32 -9.35 -12.92
C MET A 1 13.32 -8.57 -13.80
N GLY A 2 13.42 -7.25 -13.71
CA GLY A 2 14.46 -6.48 -14.45
C GLY A 2 14.27 -6.38 -15.97
N VAL A 3 13.11 -6.78 -16.50
CA VAL A 3 12.80 -6.70 -17.93
C VAL A 3 12.29 -5.32 -18.32
N PRO A 4 12.51 -4.85 -19.57
CA PRO A 4 12.03 -3.55 -20.03
C PRO A 4 10.51 -3.51 -20.31
N TYR A 5 9.89 -4.68 -20.51
CA TYR A 5 8.46 -4.84 -20.79
C TYR A 5 8.00 -6.28 -20.53
N VAL A 6 6.69 -6.49 -20.44
CA VAL A 6 6.05 -7.82 -20.28
C VAL A 6 4.85 -7.94 -21.21
N PRO A 7 4.64 -9.07 -21.90
CA PRO A 7 3.42 -9.33 -22.67
C PRO A 7 2.23 -9.64 -21.74
N VAL A 8 1.07 -9.07 -22.05
CA VAL A 8 -0.20 -9.20 -21.31
C VAL A 8 -1.31 -9.51 -22.31
N LEU A 9 -1.91 -10.70 -22.18
CA LEU A 9 -2.94 -11.16 -23.12
C LEU A 9 -4.28 -10.42 -22.92
N GLY A 10 -4.66 -10.14 -21.68
CA GLY A 10 -6.02 -9.68 -21.32
C GLY A 10 -6.34 -8.22 -21.63
N LEU A 11 -5.41 -7.45 -22.20
CA LEU A 11 -5.60 -6.01 -22.44
C LEU A 11 -5.95 -5.66 -23.89
N VAL A 12 -5.83 -6.61 -24.82
CA VAL A 12 -6.16 -6.40 -26.23
C VAL A 12 -7.66 -6.11 -26.37
N GLY A 13 -8.00 -5.08 -27.16
CA GLY A 13 -9.39 -4.67 -27.40
C GLY A 13 -9.99 -3.75 -26.33
N THR A 14 -9.25 -3.46 -25.25
CA THR A 14 -9.69 -2.49 -24.23
C THR A 14 -9.40 -1.05 -24.69
N ASP A 15 -10.17 -0.08 -24.16
CA ASP A 15 -9.94 1.35 -24.39
C ASP A 15 -8.68 1.89 -23.67
N LEU A 16 -8.01 1.09 -22.84
CA LEU A 16 -6.77 1.49 -22.17
C LEU A 16 -5.69 1.90 -23.18
N LEU A 17 -5.62 1.20 -24.30
CA LEU A 17 -4.65 1.46 -25.39
C LEU A 17 -4.88 2.81 -26.09
N LYS A 18 -6.07 3.41 -25.94
CA LYS A 18 -6.37 4.74 -26.49
C LYS A 18 -5.93 5.87 -25.56
N ARG A 19 -5.66 5.56 -24.29
CA ARG A 19 -5.41 6.54 -23.21
C ARG A 19 -4.02 6.41 -22.58
N ARG A 20 -3.25 5.41 -22.98
CA ARG A 20 -1.93 5.09 -22.42
C ARG A 20 -0.91 4.94 -23.54
N ASP A 21 0.27 5.49 -23.34
CA ASP A 21 1.40 5.46 -24.28
C ASP A 21 2.52 4.51 -23.83
N ASP A 22 2.32 3.84 -22.69
CA ASP A 22 3.24 2.87 -22.11
C ASP A 22 2.91 1.41 -22.47
N MET A 23 1.97 1.21 -23.40
CA MET A 23 1.49 -0.09 -23.84
C MET A 23 1.31 -0.09 -25.36
N VAL A 24 1.73 -1.17 -26.03
CA VAL A 24 1.54 -1.34 -27.49
C VAL A 24 1.03 -2.74 -27.80
N VAL A 25 0.28 -2.90 -28.89
CA VAL A 25 -0.13 -4.22 -29.36
C VAL A 25 0.97 -4.81 -30.24
N ALA A 26 1.36 -6.05 -29.98
CA ALA A 26 2.34 -6.76 -30.79
C ALA A 26 1.90 -8.22 -31.04
N PRO A 27 2.18 -8.77 -32.24
CA PRO A 27 2.03 -10.20 -32.49
C PRO A 27 3.08 -11.00 -31.73
N ASP A 28 2.81 -12.29 -31.50
CA ASP A 28 3.79 -13.23 -30.95
C ASP A 28 5.01 -13.36 -31.90
N PRO A 29 6.23 -13.05 -31.43
CA PRO A 29 7.43 -13.14 -32.26
C PRO A 29 7.79 -14.58 -32.68
N PHE A 30 7.19 -15.61 -32.05
CA PHE A 30 7.42 -17.02 -32.40
C PHE A 30 6.40 -17.57 -33.41
N GLY A 31 5.53 -16.71 -33.95
CA GLY A 31 4.69 -17.05 -35.10
C GLY A 31 3.37 -17.74 -34.76
N SER A 32 2.93 -17.75 -33.49
CA SER A 32 1.54 -18.12 -33.20
C SER A 32 0.57 -17.04 -33.69
N SER A 33 -0.72 -17.37 -33.75
CA SER A 33 -1.78 -16.39 -34.03
C SER A 33 -2.08 -15.45 -32.86
N THR A 34 -1.32 -15.56 -31.76
CA THR A 34 -1.55 -14.76 -30.55
C THR A 34 -1.13 -13.31 -30.78
N VAL A 35 -2.01 -12.40 -30.38
CA VAL A 35 -1.74 -10.97 -30.29
C VAL A 35 -1.83 -10.57 -28.82
N SER A 36 -0.84 -9.81 -28.34
CA SER A 36 -0.78 -9.40 -26.93
C SER A 36 -0.51 -7.90 -26.81
N VAL A 37 -0.80 -7.35 -25.63
CA VAL A 37 -0.30 -6.03 -25.26
C VAL A 37 1.08 -6.20 -24.65
N VAL A 38 2.08 -5.50 -25.17
CA VAL A 38 3.39 -5.36 -24.55
C VAL A 38 3.37 -4.11 -23.69
N ALA A 39 3.43 -4.31 -22.37
CA ALA A 39 3.41 -3.24 -21.38
C ALA A 39 4.83 -2.89 -20.94
N ARG A 40 5.19 -1.61 -21.02
CA ARG A 40 6.47 -1.09 -20.52
C ARG A 40 6.58 -1.32 -19.02
N ALA A 41 7.79 -1.63 -18.54
CA ALA A 41 8.06 -1.72 -17.12
C ALA A 41 7.82 -0.38 -16.42
N MET A 42 7.01 -0.40 -15.36
CA MET A 42 6.89 0.73 -14.42
C MET A 42 8.05 0.67 -13.42
N ARG A 43 8.70 1.82 -13.20
CA ARG A 43 9.85 1.96 -12.28
C ARG A 43 9.58 3.13 -11.34
N PRO A 44 8.81 2.94 -10.27
CA PRO A 44 8.51 4.01 -9.33
C PRO A 44 9.79 4.50 -8.64
N ASP A 45 9.86 5.79 -8.35
CA ASP A 45 10.94 6.32 -7.51
C ASP A 45 10.78 5.88 -6.06
N ILE A 46 9.53 5.78 -5.58
CA ILE A 46 9.20 5.43 -4.21
C ILE A 46 8.03 4.45 -4.19
N ALA A 47 8.18 3.34 -3.47
CA ALA A 47 7.08 2.53 -2.96
C ALA A 47 6.81 2.90 -1.50
N LEU A 48 5.55 3.15 -1.19
CA LEU A 48 5.05 3.36 0.17
C LEU A 48 3.89 2.40 0.41
N PHE A 49 4.00 1.57 1.44
CA PHE A 49 2.92 0.66 1.83
C PHE A 49 2.90 0.44 3.34
N HIS A 50 1.76 -0.08 3.81
CA HIS A 50 1.50 -0.33 5.23
C HIS A 50 1.39 -1.83 5.49
N VAL A 51 1.93 -2.29 6.61
CA VAL A 51 2.02 -3.72 6.98
C VAL A 51 1.70 -3.95 8.45
N ASP A 52 1.45 -5.21 8.78
CA ASP A 52 1.20 -5.64 10.16
C ASP A 52 2.47 -5.51 11.00
N LYS A 53 3.55 -6.17 10.55
CA LYS A 53 4.78 -6.28 11.31
C LYS A 53 5.99 -6.08 10.42
N ALA A 54 6.95 -5.34 10.96
CA ALA A 54 8.31 -5.29 10.46
C ALA A 54 9.29 -5.50 11.62
N ASP A 55 10.53 -5.85 11.32
CA ASP A 55 11.57 -5.90 12.36
C ASP A 55 12.54 -4.73 12.30
N ARG A 56 13.33 -4.60 13.38
CA ARG A 56 14.37 -3.56 13.51
C ARG A 56 15.48 -3.64 12.46
N ARG A 57 15.58 -4.76 11.72
CA ARG A 57 16.56 -4.92 10.64
C ARG A 57 15.99 -4.48 9.29
N GLY A 58 14.70 -4.15 9.20
CA GLY A 58 14.02 -3.76 7.97
C GLY A 58 13.36 -4.92 7.24
N ASN A 59 13.30 -6.11 7.84
CA ASN A 59 12.54 -7.21 7.24
C ASN A 59 11.05 -6.99 7.48
N VAL A 60 10.22 -7.40 6.53
CA VAL A 60 8.80 -7.09 6.54
C VAL A 60 7.96 -8.34 6.26
N SER A 61 6.95 -8.56 7.09
CA SER A 61 5.89 -9.53 6.84
C SER A 61 4.70 -8.83 6.20
N CYS A 62 4.37 -9.19 4.96
CA CYS A 62 3.32 -8.56 4.16
C CYS A 62 2.03 -9.39 4.11
N GLY A 63 1.95 -10.51 4.85
CA GLY A 63 0.83 -11.44 4.75
C GLY A 63 0.59 -11.84 3.29
N TYR A 64 -0.63 -11.65 2.79
CA TYR A 64 -1.02 -12.01 1.42
C TYR A 64 -0.90 -10.87 0.40
N ALA A 65 -0.29 -9.73 0.76
CA ALA A 65 -0.11 -8.59 -0.13
C ALA A 65 1.08 -8.80 -1.09
N ILE A 66 0.89 -9.65 -2.11
CA ILE A 66 1.91 -9.95 -3.12
C ILE A 66 2.34 -8.69 -3.89
N GLU A 67 1.46 -7.70 -3.99
CA GLU A 67 1.74 -6.42 -4.64
C GLU A 67 2.83 -5.63 -3.92
N ALA A 68 2.94 -5.74 -2.59
CA ALA A 68 3.98 -5.06 -1.82
C ALA A 68 5.38 -5.58 -2.20
N VAL A 69 5.51 -6.88 -2.50
CA VAL A 69 6.77 -7.46 -2.97
C VAL A 69 7.12 -7.01 -4.37
N VAL A 70 6.14 -6.99 -5.28
CA VAL A 70 6.37 -6.50 -6.65
C VAL A 70 6.76 -5.02 -6.63
N LEU A 71 6.11 -4.21 -5.80
CA LEU A 71 6.44 -2.78 -5.64
C LEU A 71 7.82 -2.58 -5.01
N SER A 72 8.22 -3.38 -4.03
CA SER A 72 9.54 -3.25 -3.40
C SER A 72 10.68 -3.62 -4.36
N GLU A 73 10.49 -4.65 -5.19
CA GLU A 73 11.47 -5.00 -6.22
C GLU A 73 11.53 -4.01 -7.39
N ALA A 74 10.43 -3.32 -7.69
CA ALA A 74 10.33 -2.42 -8.84
C ALA A 74 10.78 -0.98 -8.54
N SER A 75 10.77 -0.57 -7.28
CA SER A 75 10.96 0.82 -6.88
C SER A 75 12.41 1.14 -6.51
N ARG A 76 12.82 2.40 -6.69
CA ARG A 76 14.15 2.86 -6.30
C ARG A 76 14.31 2.98 -4.79
N HIS A 77 13.25 3.43 -4.11
CA HIS A 77 13.19 3.53 -2.65
C HIS A 77 11.91 2.88 -2.12
N VAL A 78 12.00 2.26 -0.94
CA VAL A 78 10.92 1.55 -0.29
C VAL A 78 10.78 2.02 1.15
N ILE A 79 9.64 2.63 1.44
CA ILE A 79 9.26 3.10 2.77
C ILE A 79 8.09 2.25 3.25
N VAL A 80 8.24 1.65 4.42
CA VAL A 80 7.23 0.78 5.01
C VAL A 80 6.74 1.41 6.30
N THR A 81 5.42 1.55 6.43
CA THR A 81 4.80 1.87 7.72
C THR A 81 4.28 0.58 8.33
N ALA A 82 4.48 0.37 9.62
CA ALA A 82 4.08 -0.86 10.31
C ALA A 82 3.23 -0.56 11.54
N GLU A 83 2.25 -1.42 11.81
CA GLU A 83 1.49 -1.41 13.06
C GLU A 83 2.39 -1.71 14.26
N GLU A 84 3.35 -2.61 14.08
CA GLU A 84 4.26 -3.05 15.13
C GLU A 84 5.68 -3.27 14.58
N ILE A 85 6.68 -2.84 15.35
CA ILE A 85 8.09 -3.14 15.06
C ILE A 85 8.62 -4.10 16.12
N VAL A 86 8.89 -5.33 15.73
CA VAL A 86 9.47 -6.37 16.59
C VAL A 86 10.99 -6.39 16.51
N ASP A 87 11.68 -7.03 17.45
CA ASP A 87 13.14 -7.15 17.41
C ASP A 87 13.62 -7.97 16.21
N ARG A 88 12.91 -9.06 15.89
CA ARG A 88 13.17 -9.96 14.77
C ARG A 88 11.88 -10.69 14.41
N LEU A 89 11.52 -10.71 13.13
CA LEU A 89 10.44 -11.56 12.64
C LEU A 89 10.82 -13.04 12.77
N THR A 90 9.94 -13.83 13.38
CA THR A 90 10.04 -15.29 13.41
C THR A 90 9.48 -15.92 12.12
N GLU A 91 9.76 -17.19 11.87
CA GLU A 91 9.21 -17.92 10.72
C GLU A 91 7.67 -17.97 10.76
N ASP A 92 7.09 -18.11 11.94
CA ASP A 92 5.64 -18.11 12.17
C ASP A 92 5.00 -16.72 11.95
N GLU A 93 5.76 -15.63 12.13
CA GLU A 93 5.30 -14.26 11.86
C GLU A 93 5.51 -13.85 10.39
N ALA A 94 6.42 -14.52 9.69
CA ALA A 94 6.67 -14.32 8.26
C ALA A 94 5.69 -15.11 7.36
N VAL A 95 4.52 -15.48 7.87
CA VAL A 95 3.52 -16.25 7.13
C VAL A 95 2.99 -15.45 5.94
N GLY A 96 3.08 -16.04 4.75
CA GLY A 96 2.69 -15.42 3.49
C GLY A 96 3.90 -14.88 2.73
N THR A 97 3.89 -13.58 2.48
CA THR A 97 4.88 -12.91 1.63
C THR A 97 5.82 -12.07 2.48
N TYR A 98 7.12 -12.19 2.20
CA TYR A 98 8.19 -11.61 2.97
C TYR A 98 9.05 -10.70 2.11
N ILE A 99 9.40 -9.51 2.62
CA ILE A 99 10.33 -8.59 1.96
C ILE A 99 11.61 -8.53 2.79
N PRO A 100 12.76 -8.93 2.21
CA PRO A 100 14.04 -8.84 2.89
C PRO A 100 14.47 -7.38 3.04
N SER A 101 15.12 -7.08 4.17
CA SER A 101 15.67 -5.75 4.50
C SER A 101 16.54 -5.10 3.42
N ILE A 102 17.17 -5.87 2.54
CA ILE A 102 17.96 -5.32 1.43
C ILE A 102 17.11 -4.51 0.43
N LEU A 103 15.79 -4.77 0.37
CA LEU A 103 14.84 -4.04 -0.47
C LEU A 103 14.15 -2.89 0.26
N VAL A 104 14.48 -2.61 1.53
CA VAL A 104 13.76 -1.65 2.37
C VAL A 104 14.70 -0.55 2.85
N ASP A 105 14.38 0.70 2.49
CA ASP A 105 15.17 1.87 2.91
C ASP A 105 14.76 2.35 4.30
N SER A 106 13.47 2.24 4.67
CA SER A 106 12.96 2.76 5.94
C SER A 106 11.73 2.03 6.44
N VAL A 107 11.70 1.77 7.74
CA VAL A 107 10.53 1.26 8.47
C VAL A 107 10.10 2.31 9.50
N VAL A 108 8.81 2.66 9.48
CA VAL A 108 8.21 3.67 10.36
C VAL A 108 7.12 3.01 11.20
N HIS A 109 7.21 3.15 12.51
CA HIS A 109 6.16 2.71 13.42
C HIS A 109 4.98 3.67 13.33
N ALA A 110 3.86 3.22 12.77
CA ALA A 110 2.65 4.00 12.59
C ALA A 110 1.41 3.15 12.90
N PRO A 111 1.12 2.91 14.19
CA PRO A 111 -0.10 2.20 14.61
C PRO A 111 -1.35 2.87 14.05
N PHE A 112 -2.31 2.08 13.57
CA PHE A 112 -3.48 2.54 12.83
C PHE A 112 -3.15 3.26 11.51
N GLY A 113 -2.00 2.98 10.91
CA GLY A 113 -1.52 3.66 9.70
C GLY A 113 -2.36 3.39 8.45
N SER A 114 -3.17 2.32 8.46
CA SER A 114 -4.14 2.01 7.40
C SER A 114 -5.52 2.62 7.65
N HIS A 115 -5.78 3.28 8.78
CA HIS A 115 -7.06 3.97 9.00
C HIS A 115 -7.28 5.02 7.89
N PRO A 116 -8.46 5.04 7.21
CA PRO A 116 -9.71 4.32 7.54
C PRO A 116 -9.94 2.99 6.81
N ALA A 117 -9.02 2.51 5.96
CA ALA A 117 -9.14 1.29 5.17
C ALA A 117 -9.06 -0.02 5.97
N GLY A 118 -8.63 0.03 7.22
CA GLY A 118 -8.57 -1.14 8.11
C GLY A 118 -7.28 -1.94 7.97
N MET A 119 -7.03 -2.83 8.93
CA MET A 119 -5.90 -3.74 8.92
C MET A 119 -6.33 -5.12 9.40
N ILE A 120 -6.18 -6.11 8.51
CA ILE A 120 -6.63 -7.49 8.77
C ILE A 120 -5.98 -8.01 10.04
N GLY A 121 -6.80 -8.57 10.94
CA GLY A 121 -6.34 -9.09 12.22
C GLY A 121 -6.17 -8.03 13.32
N ARG A 122 -6.25 -6.73 13.01
CA ARG A 122 -6.12 -5.64 14.00
C ARG A 122 -7.38 -4.81 14.18
N TYR A 123 -7.87 -4.18 13.11
CA TYR A 123 -9.03 -3.29 13.17
C TYR A 123 -9.79 -3.27 11.84
N PRO A 124 -11.12 -3.09 11.86
CA PRO A 124 -11.93 -3.10 10.65
C PRO A 124 -11.80 -1.77 9.88
N VAL A 125 -12.42 -1.73 8.70
CA VAL A 125 -12.62 -0.50 7.93
C VAL A 125 -13.49 0.48 8.72
N ASP A 126 -13.05 1.73 8.90
CA ASP A 126 -13.91 2.81 9.39
C ASP A 126 -14.76 3.37 8.25
N LYS A 127 -15.92 2.74 8.04
CA LYS A 127 -16.89 3.17 7.03
C LYS A 127 -17.48 4.55 7.33
N ALA A 128 -17.54 4.96 8.60
CA ALA A 128 -18.07 6.26 8.96
C ALA A 128 -17.09 7.37 8.54
N ASP A 129 -15.80 7.18 8.77
CA ASP A 129 -14.77 8.13 8.33
C ASP A 129 -14.61 8.16 6.80
N MET A 130 -14.62 6.99 6.15
CA MET A 130 -14.70 6.94 4.68
C MET A 130 -15.92 7.68 4.15
N GLY A 131 -17.07 7.55 4.81
CA GLY A 131 -18.28 8.29 4.48
C GLY A 131 -18.12 9.80 4.60
N ARG A 132 -17.42 10.29 5.64
CA ARG A 132 -17.08 11.71 5.81
C ARG A 132 -16.20 12.22 4.66
N TYR A 133 -15.14 11.47 4.32
CA TYR A 133 -14.26 11.80 3.20
C TYR A 133 -15.06 11.91 1.89
N VAL A 134 -15.88 10.89 1.57
CA VAL A 134 -16.67 10.85 0.32
C VAL A 134 -17.74 11.94 0.29
N ALA A 135 -18.31 12.31 1.44
CA ALA A 135 -19.25 13.43 1.53
C ALA A 135 -18.55 14.77 1.24
N ALA A 136 -17.40 15.02 1.89
CA ALA A 136 -16.63 16.24 1.72
C ALA A 136 -16.05 16.38 0.31
N SER A 137 -15.61 15.29 -0.32
CA SER A 137 -14.96 15.31 -1.65
C SER A 137 -15.87 15.70 -2.82
N ARG A 138 -17.17 15.97 -2.57
CA ARG A 138 -18.12 16.39 -3.60
C ARG A 138 -18.14 17.90 -3.84
N ASP A 139 -17.52 18.67 -2.96
CA ASP A 139 -17.47 20.13 -3.01
C ASP A 139 -16.07 20.62 -2.61
N ASP A 140 -15.51 21.56 -3.37
CA ASP A 140 -14.13 21.99 -3.16
C ASP A 140 -13.94 22.72 -1.82
N ASP A 141 -14.94 23.48 -1.36
CA ASP A 141 -14.87 24.22 -0.09
C ASP A 141 -14.96 23.24 1.08
N ALA A 142 -15.91 22.30 1.03
CA ALA A 142 -16.04 21.23 2.02
C ALA A 142 -14.81 20.32 2.07
N PHE A 143 -14.22 19.98 0.92
CA PHE A 143 -13.02 19.17 0.87
C PHE A 143 -11.79 19.91 1.42
N ARG A 144 -11.66 21.22 1.16
CA ARG A 144 -10.61 22.04 1.77
C ARG A 144 -10.74 22.07 3.30
N GLU A 145 -11.94 22.14 3.83
CA GLU A 145 -12.17 22.06 5.27
C GLU A 145 -11.86 20.66 5.85
N TYR A 146 -12.21 19.60 5.12
CA TYR A 146 -11.83 18.24 5.49
C TYR A 146 -10.31 18.09 5.58
N LEU A 147 -9.56 18.53 4.55
CA LEU A 147 -8.11 18.48 4.54
C LEU A 147 -7.50 19.35 5.64
N ARG A 148 -8.06 20.54 5.89
CA ARG A 148 -7.63 21.39 7.00
C ARG A 148 -7.74 20.65 8.33
N SER A 149 -8.90 20.10 8.65
CA SER A 149 -9.15 19.44 9.94
C SER A 149 -8.44 18.09 10.11
N HIS A 150 -8.32 17.28 9.05
CA HIS A 150 -7.82 15.90 9.13
C HIS A 150 -6.33 15.77 8.74
N VAL A 151 -5.75 16.76 8.06
CA VAL A 151 -4.37 16.70 7.56
C VAL A 151 -3.56 17.90 8.02
N PHE A 152 -3.97 19.13 7.70
CA PHE A 152 -3.12 20.32 7.90
C PHE A 152 -3.10 20.84 9.35
N ASP A 153 -4.21 20.75 10.07
CA ASP A 153 -4.36 21.15 11.49
C ASP A 153 -4.13 19.94 12.44
N VAL A 154 -3.35 18.96 11.97
CA VAL A 154 -2.93 17.76 12.72
C VAL A 154 -1.40 17.73 12.74
N ALA A 155 -0.80 17.88 13.91
CA ALA A 155 0.63 18.04 14.08
C ALA A 155 1.42 16.72 13.98
N SER A 156 0.76 15.57 14.14
CA SER A 156 1.43 14.26 14.10
C SER A 156 0.45 13.10 13.84
N HIS A 157 0.99 11.96 13.43
CA HIS A 157 0.22 10.71 13.31
C HIS A 157 -0.45 10.31 14.63
N SER A 158 0.24 10.48 15.76
CA SER A 158 -0.34 10.19 17.07
C SER A 158 -1.55 11.08 17.38
N GLU A 159 -1.50 12.35 17.00
CA GLU A 159 -2.65 13.25 17.14
C GLU A 159 -3.81 12.86 16.22
N TYR A 160 -3.51 12.46 14.97
CA TYR A 160 -4.51 11.91 14.06
C TYR A 160 -5.25 10.72 14.71
N VAL A 161 -4.48 9.76 15.23
CA VAL A 161 -5.02 8.55 15.87
C VAL A 161 -5.88 8.91 17.09
N GLU A 162 -5.43 9.83 17.93
CA GLU A 162 -6.21 10.27 19.10
C GLU A 162 -7.53 10.96 18.73
N ARG A 163 -7.55 11.74 17.64
CA ARG A 163 -8.72 12.50 17.18
C ARG A 163 -9.74 11.66 16.41
N PHE A 164 -9.27 10.78 15.51
CA PHE A 164 -10.13 10.19 14.49
C PHE A 164 -10.33 8.68 14.64
N VAL A 165 -9.38 7.96 15.25
CA VAL A 165 -9.52 6.50 15.43
C VAL A 165 -10.40 6.23 16.66
N PRO A 166 -11.44 5.36 16.54
CA PRO A 166 -12.32 5.02 17.64
C PRO A 166 -11.57 4.59 18.89
N ARG A 167 -11.97 5.15 20.04
CA ARG A 167 -11.29 4.93 21.32
C ARG A 167 -11.29 3.45 21.71
N GLU A 168 -12.38 2.75 21.44
CA GLU A 168 -12.51 1.31 21.68
C GLU A 168 -11.45 0.49 20.93
N TRP A 169 -11.04 0.89 19.72
CA TRP A 169 -10.00 0.19 18.96
C TRP A 169 -8.62 0.46 19.55
N ARG A 170 -8.39 1.71 19.97
CA ARG A 170 -7.13 2.13 20.61
C ARG A 170 -6.94 1.44 21.96
N ASP A 171 -8.00 1.34 22.76
CA ASP A 171 -7.98 0.65 24.06
C ASP A 171 -7.73 -0.85 23.86
N ALA A 172 -8.42 -1.49 22.91
CA ALA A 172 -8.20 -2.91 22.60
C ALA A 172 -6.76 -3.21 22.14
N ALA A 173 -6.18 -2.36 21.30
CA ALA A 173 -4.80 -2.50 20.84
C ALA A 173 -3.79 -2.36 22.00
N ARG A 174 -4.02 -1.45 22.95
CA ARG A 174 -3.18 -1.30 24.14
C ARG A 174 -3.26 -2.52 25.06
N SER A 175 -4.45 -3.08 25.25
CA SER A 175 -4.63 -4.30 26.05
C SER A 175 -4.00 -5.54 25.42
N ALA A 176 -3.95 -5.63 24.10
CA ALA A 176 -3.29 -6.74 23.40
C ALA A 176 -1.74 -6.68 23.48
N ALA A 177 -1.18 -5.50 23.74
CA ALA A 177 0.27 -5.27 23.84
C ALA A 177 0.83 -5.36 25.26
N ALA A 178 -0.04 -5.56 26.28
CA ALA A 178 0.31 -5.65 27.70
C ALA A 178 0.36 -7.11 28.17
#